data_AF-A0A945W2J8-F1
#
_entry.id   AF-A0A945W2J8-F1
#
_cell.length_a   1.000
_cell.length_b   1.000
_cell.length_c   1.000
_cell.angle_alpha   90.00
_cell.angle_beta   90.00
_cell.angle_gamma   90.00
#
_symmetry.space_group_name_H-M   'P 1'
#
loop_
_entity.id
_entity.type
_entity.pdbx_description
1 polymer ?
#
loop_
_entity_poly.entity_id
_entity_poly.type
_entity_poly.pdbx_seq_one_letter_code
_entity_poly.pdbx_strand_id
1 'polypeptide(L)'
;MKVKVYHANHPTFGMGKVQPKFPKEFTHVADVNVEIDYEKRVTLIIDRAYHLTNSIDTHWSNNEDGTALTENTRSSSVGDVVCIAGRYFRIEFIGHEEIVVPD
;
A
#
# COMPACT_ATOMS: atom_id res chain seq x y z
N MET A 1 -7.78 -5.20 -11.73
CA MET A 1 -7.16 -6.25 -10.89
C MET A 1 -7.19 -5.86 -9.43
N LYS A 2 -7.14 -6.84 -8.52
CA LYS A 2 -7.21 -6.61 -7.07
C LYS A 2 -5.80 -6.43 -6.49
N VAL A 3 -5.58 -5.31 -5.81
CA VAL A 3 -4.33 -4.91 -5.17
C VAL A 3 -4.57 -4.83 -3.67
N LYS A 4 -3.68 -5.42 -2.88
CA LYS A 4 -3.79 -5.40 -1.41
C LYS A 4 -2.85 -4.36 -0.83
N VAL A 5 -3.33 -3.59 0.14
CA VAL A 5 -2.55 -2.54 0.79
C VAL A 5 -2.37 -2.86 2.28
N TYR A 6 -1.14 -2.79 2.73
CA TYR A 6 -0.73 -3.11 4.09
C TYR A 6 -0.08 -1.89 4.72
N HIS A 7 -0.58 -1.51 5.89
CA HIS A 7 0.00 -0.42 6.67
C HIS A 7 0.86 -0.97 7.79
N ALA A 8 2.02 -0.34 8.00
CA ALA A 8 2.79 -0.59 9.21
C ALA A 8 1.97 -0.19 10.44
N ASN A 9 1.91 -1.06 11.45
CA ASN A 9 1.18 -0.82 12.71
C ASN A 9 1.79 0.35 13.49
N HIS A 10 3.11 0.51 13.41
CA HIS A 10 3.87 1.60 14.00
C HIS A 10 4.74 2.26 12.90
N PRO A 11 4.16 3.12 12.05
CA PRO A 11 4.87 3.69 10.92
C PRO A 11 5.99 4.63 11.38
N THR A 12 7.13 4.55 10.71
CA THR A 12 8.27 5.46 10.92
C THR A 12 8.40 6.49 9.80
N PHE A 13 7.60 6.35 8.73
CA PHE A 13 7.61 7.18 7.53
C PHE A 13 9.01 7.29 6.90
N GLY A 14 9.82 6.24 7.01
CA GLY A 14 11.21 6.23 6.51
C GLY A 14 12.22 6.99 7.37
N MET A 15 11.81 7.56 8.52
CA MET A 15 12.69 8.37 9.38
C MET A 15 13.25 7.63 10.61
N GLY A 16 12.79 6.40 10.87
CA GLY A 16 13.20 5.60 12.04
C GLY A 16 14.50 4.82 11.84
N LYS A 17 15.29 4.64 12.92
CA LYS A 17 16.46 3.75 12.92
C LYS A 17 16.10 2.27 12.78
N VAL A 18 14.93 1.89 13.30
CA VAL A 18 14.36 0.56 13.19
C VAL A 18 13.12 0.68 12.32
N GLN A 19 13.10 -0.06 11.22
CA GLN A 19 11.95 -0.09 10.32
C GLN A 19 11.03 -1.28 10.69
N PRO A 20 9.70 -1.13 10.62
CA PRO A 20 8.76 -2.23 10.85
C PRO A 20 9.04 -3.41 9.91
N LYS A 21 8.90 -4.63 10.42
CA LYS A 21 9.18 -5.87 9.67
C LYS A 21 7.90 -6.45 9.07
N PHE A 22 7.86 -6.48 7.75
CA PHE A 22 6.81 -7.18 7.01
C PHE A 22 7.02 -8.71 7.08
N PRO A 23 5.97 -9.53 7.23
CA PRO A 23 4.56 -9.16 7.35
C PRO A 23 4.08 -8.92 8.79
N LYS A 24 4.88 -9.29 9.80
CA LYS A 24 4.43 -9.41 11.20
C LYS A 24 3.98 -8.09 11.83
N GLU A 25 4.57 -6.97 11.43
CA GLU A 25 4.27 -5.64 12.00
C GLU A 25 3.36 -4.80 11.09
N PHE A 26 2.59 -5.47 10.21
CA PHE A 26 1.72 -4.84 9.23
C PHE A 26 0.31 -5.39 9.30
N THR A 27 -0.67 -4.54 9.02
CA THR A 27 -2.08 -4.90 8.91
C THR A 27 -2.53 -4.74 7.46
N HIS A 28 -3.27 -5.73 6.95
CA HIS A 28 -3.96 -5.60 5.67
C HIS A 28 -5.17 -4.70 5.83
N VAL A 29 -5.14 -3.50 5.26
CA VAL A 29 -6.11 -2.45 5.56
C VAL A 29 -7.07 -2.16 4.41
N ALA A 30 -6.68 -2.48 3.18
CA ALA A 30 -7.51 -2.19 2.03
C ALA A 30 -7.27 -3.17 0.88
N ASP A 31 -8.37 -3.49 0.22
CA ASP A 31 -8.38 -4.11 -1.08
C ASP A 31 -8.77 -3.06 -2.13
N VAL A 32 -7.95 -2.85 -3.16
CA VAL A 32 -8.17 -1.81 -4.18
C VAL A 32 -8.32 -2.45 -5.56
N ASN A 33 -9.33 -2.02 -6.30
CA ASN A 33 -9.51 -2.40 -7.70
C ASN A 33 -8.79 -1.40 -8.59
N VAL A 34 -7.77 -1.87 -9.31
CA VAL A 34 -7.01 -1.06 -10.26
C VAL A 34 -7.26 -1.55 -11.68
N GLU A 35 -7.93 -0.74 -12.50
CA GLU A 35 -8.21 -1.01 -13.92
C GLU A 35 -7.07 -0.53 -14.81
N ILE A 36 -5.90 -1.16 -14.66
CA ILE A 36 -4.73 -0.91 -15.51
C ILE A 36 -4.28 -2.25 -16.10
N ASP A 37 -3.98 -2.23 -17.39
CA ASP A 37 -3.38 -3.37 -18.09
C ASP A 37 -2.02 -3.70 -17.46
N TYR A 38 -1.89 -4.91 -16.89
CA TYR A 38 -0.73 -5.32 -16.08
C TYR A 38 0.59 -5.23 -16.85
N GLU A 39 0.55 -5.46 -18.17
CA GLU A 39 1.74 -5.36 -19.03
C GLU A 39 2.27 -3.93 -19.13
N LYS A 40 1.47 -2.91 -18.77
CA LYS A 40 1.77 -1.49 -19.00
C LYS A 40 2.29 -0.71 -17.79
N ARG A 41 2.90 -1.39 -16.80
CA ARG A 41 3.85 -0.90 -15.76
C ARG A 41 3.30 -1.03 -14.33
N VAL A 42 3.93 -1.91 -13.55
CA VAL A 42 3.74 -2.09 -12.09
C VAL A 42 3.73 -0.75 -11.33
N THR A 43 4.60 0.18 -11.71
CA THR A 43 4.64 1.54 -11.14
C THR A 43 3.29 2.24 -11.17
N LEU A 44 2.57 2.22 -12.29
CA LEU A 44 1.28 2.90 -12.41
C LEU A 44 0.20 2.24 -11.54
N ILE A 45 0.30 0.92 -11.34
CA ILE A 45 -0.61 0.18 -10.46
C ILE A 45 -0.37 0.59 -9.01
N ILE A 46 0.90 0.67 -8.59
CA ILE A 46 1.28 1.11 -7.25
C ILE A 46 0.87 2.57 -7.03
N ASP A 47 1.14 3.46 -7.98
CA ASP A 47 0.76 4.88 -7.90
C ASP A 47 -0.75 5.04 -7.77
N ARG A 48 -1.54 4.27 -8.53
CA ARG A 48 -3.01 4.31 -8.44
C ARG A 48 -3.50 3.77 -7.10
N ALA A 49 -2.94 2.65 -6.62
CA ALA A 49 -3.30 2.10 -5.32
C ALA A 49 -2.95 3.06 -4.18
N TYR A 50 -1.77 3.70 -4.26
CA TYR A 50 -1.35 4.73 -3.32
C TYR A 50 -2.32 5.92 -3.31
N HIS A 51 -2.66 6.46 -4.49
CA HIS A 51 -3.63 7.55 -4.61
C HIS A 51 -5.01 7.17 -4.04
N LEU A 52 -5.52 5.98 -4.36
CA LEU A 52 -6.84 5.52 -3.89
C LEU A 52 -6.89 5.25 -2.39
N THR A 53 -5.73 5.13 -1.73
CA THR A 53 -5.62 4.94 -0.28
C THR A 53 -4.98 6.13 0.41
N ASN A 54 -4.96 7.29 -0.25
CA ASN A 54 -4.48 8.54 0.32
C ASN A 54 -5.61 9.57 0.37
N SER A 55 -5.86 10.14 1.56
CA SER A 55 -6.90 11.13 1.79
C SER A 55 -6.46 12.56 1.41
N ILE A 56 -6.17 12.81 0.12
CA ILE A 56 -5.76 14.16 -0.32
C ILE A 56 -6.97 15.11 -0.38
N ASP A 57 -8.04 14.72 -1.07
CA ASP A 57 -9.23 15.58 -1.26
C ASP A 57 -10.43 15.16 -0.39
N THR A 58 -10.56 13.86 -0.10
CA THR A 58 -11.61 13.29 0.74
C THR A 58 -11.07 12.08 1.51
N HIS A 59 -11.78 11.62 2.54
CA HIS A 59 -11.36 10.43 3.28
C HIS A 59 -11.33 9.21 2.34
N TRP A 60 -10.18 8.54 2.21
CA TRP A 60 -9.94 7.54 1.17
C TRP A 60 -10.88 6.33 1.25
N SER A 61 -11.45 6.02 2.42
CA SER A 61 -12.45 4.96 2.57
C SER A 61 -13.74 5.21 1.80
N ASN A 62 -13.96 6.44 1.31
CA ASN A 62 -15.11 6.80 0.49
C ASN A 62 -14.87 6.53 -1.01
N ASN A 63 -13.66 6.10 -1.39
CA ASN A 63 -13.36 5.75 -2.77
C ASN A 63 -14.06 4.44 -3.15
N GLU A 64 -14.96 4.46 -4.13
CA GLU A 64 -15.71 3.27 -4.58
C GLU A 64 -14.79 2.17 -5.13
N ASP A 65 -13.61 2.56 -5.64
CA ASP A 65 -12.57 1.65 -6.13
C ASP A 65 -11.78 0.94 -5.01
N GLY A 66 -12.01 1.31 -3.75
CA GLY A 66 -11.32 0.77 -2.58
C GLY A 66 -12.30 0.18 -1.56
N THR A 67 -11.97 -0.98 -1.01
CA THR A 67 -12.66 -1.55 0.14
C THR A 67 -11.74 -1.46 1.36
N ALA A 68 -12.09 -0.58 2.29
CA ALA A 68 -11.43 -0.54 3.60
C ALA A 68 -11.81 -1.78 4.42
N LEU A 69 -10.80 -2.44 4.98
CA LEU A 69 -10.95 -3.65 5.80
C LEU A 69 -10.87 -3.36 7.30
N THR A 70 -10.42 -2.16 7.64
CA THR A 70 -10.25 -1.67 9.01
C THR A 70 -10.84 -0.27 9.14
N GLU A 71 -11.49 0.01 10.28
CA GLU A 71 -12.01 1.35 10.58
C GLU A 71 -10.89 2.32 10.96
N ASN A 72 -11.12 3.62 10.85
CA ASN A 72 -10.21 4.70 11.28
C ASN A 72 -8.76 4.54 10.78
N THR A 73 -8.59 4.05 9.56
CA THR A 73 -7.27 3.78 9.01
C THR A 73 -6.70 5.02 8.34
N ARG A 74 -5.44 5.34 8.66
CA ARG A 74 -4.70 6.47 8.08
C ARG A 74 -4.55 6.35 6.56
N SER A 75 -4.09 7.43 5.92
CA SER A 75 -3.63 7.39 4.52
C SER A 75 -2.38 6.50 4.37
N SER A 76 -2.22 5.90 3.20
CA SER A 76 -0.97 5.27 2.76
C SER A 76 0.19 6.25 2.70
N SER A 77 1.39 5.77 3.01
CA SER A 77 2.60 6.56 3.19
C SER A 77 3.88 5.74 2.95
N VAL A 78 5.05 6.40 3.02
CA VAL A 78 6.37 5.75 2.94
C VAL A 78 6.50 4.63 3.99
N GLY A 79 6.96 3.46 3.54
CA GLY A 79 7.12 2.26 4.35
C GLY A 79 5.93 1.30 4.28
N ASP A 80 4.78 1.72 3.75
CA ASP A 80 3.65 0.82 3.52
C ASP A 80 3.91 -0.16 2.37
N VAL A 81 3.18 -1.27 2.34
CA VAL A 81 3.41 -2.36 1.40
C VAL A 81 2.17 -2.58 0.52
N VAL A 82 2.42 -2.73 -0.78
CA VAL A 82 1.41 -3.06 -1.79
C VAL A 82 1.69 -4.47 -2.31
N CYS A 83 0.67 -5.34 -2.35
CA CYS A 83 0.78 -6.67 -2.95
C CYS A 83 -0.01 -6.75 -4.25
N ILE A 84 0.69 -7.14 -5.32
CA ILE A 84 0.17 -7.27 -6.69
C ILE A 84 0.50 -8.68 -7.18
N ALA A 85 -0.51 -9.50 -7.43
CA ALA A 85 -0.34 -10.88 -7.91
C ALA A 85 0.68 -11.71 -7.10
N GLY A 86 0.74 -11.51 -5.77
CA GLY A 86 1.63 -12.22 -4.86
C GLY A 86 3.03 -11.61 -4.71
N ARG A 87 3.35 -10.55 -5.46
CA ARG A 87 4.60 -9.78 -5.33
C ARG A 87 4.36 -8.58 -4.41
N TYR A 88 5.33 -8.28 -3.55
CA TYR A 88 5.21 -7.27 -2.52
C TYR A 88 6.15 -6.11 -2.82
N PHE A 89 5.63 -4.89 -2.72
CA PHE A 89 6.36 -3.66 -3.02
C PHE A 89 6.23 -2.71 -1.85
N ARG A 90 7.36 -2.29 -1.27
CA ARG A 90 7.42 -1.26 -0.25
C ARG A 90 7.45 0.12 -0.91
N ILE A 91 6.61 1.03 -0.42
CA ILE A 91 6.57 2.42 -0.88
C ILE A 91 7.79 3.15 -0.30
N GLU A 92 8.58 3.78 -1.17
CA GLU A 92 9.76 4.56 -0.79
C GLU A 92 9.47 6.07 -0.89
N PHE A 93 10.40 6.90 -0.40
CA PHE A 93 10.31 8.36 -0.60
C PHE A 93 10.17 8.74 -2.07
N ILE A 94 10.85 7.99 -2.96
CA ILE A 94 10.74 8.12 -4.41
C ILE A 94 10.60 6.71 -4.98
N GLY A 95 9.42 6.41 -5.53
CA GLY A 95 9.14 5.12 -6.15
C GLY A 95 8.83 4.02 -5.14
N HIS A 96 9.32 2.82 -5.42
CA HIS A 96 9.05 1.62 -4.63
C HIS A 96 10.18 0.60 -4.77
N GLU A 97 10.31 -0.28 -3.78
CA GLU A 97 11.24 -1.41 -3.78
C GLU A 97 10.44 -2.72 -3.73
N GLU A 98 10.76 -3.69 -4.58
CA GLU A 98 10.21 -5.04 -4.44
C GLU A 98 10.88 -5.77 -3.26
N ILE A 99 10.07 -6.31 -2.35
CA ILE A 99 10.55 -7.01 -1.16
C ILE A 99 10.17 -8.49 -1.22
N VAL A 100 11.11 -9.34 -0.77
CA VAL A 100 10.85 -10.77 -0.57
C VAL A 100 10.35 -10.95 0.84
N VAL A 101 9.23 -11.65 0.99
CA VAL A 101 8.70 -12.04 2.29
C VAL A 101 9.35 -13.36 2.66
N PRO A 102 10.18 -13.42 3.73
CA PRO A 102 10.66 -14.71 4.21
C PRO A 102 9.48 -15.50 4.77
N ASP A 103 9.42 -16.79 4.42
CA ASP A 103 8.42 -17.75 4.92
C ASP A 103 8.32 -17.77 6.45
#